data_AF-A0A2S5E9B1-F1
#
_entry.id   AF-A0A2S5E9B1-F1
#
_cell.length_a   1.000
_cell.length_b   1.000
_cell.length_c   1.000
_cell.angle_alpha   90.00
_cell.angle_beta   90.00
_cell.angle_gamma   90.00
#
_symmetry.space_group_name_H-M   'P 1'
#
loop_
_entity.id
_entity.type
_entity.pdbx_description
1 polymer ?
#
loop_
_entity_poly.entity_id
_entity_poly.type
_entity_poly.pdbx_seq_one_letter_code
_entity_poly.pdbx_strand_id
1 'polypeptide(L)'
;MSKATIINAPPFVDTILYKNNSNVELYTVNAPSIWLLDDVPSGRVEYSFNQVLGNIFQNYVDAWNGAPFSRYYVNTVFVSLITTVLEIIFASMAAFAFSKLNFWGKNFIFMTFLATMMIPGEVLLVPNYITISKFSWIDSYYALIVPWVISVFAIFLIRQQFMTVPNELWDAAKIDGSSSWRFLWTVMVPLSRPAILTGALLKFVGSWNAFLWV
;
A
#
# COMPACT_ATOMS: atom_id res chain seq x y z
N MET A 1 -7.27 -21.50 -41.77
CA MET A 1 -7.17 -20.03 -41.91
C MET A 1 -8.51 -19.55 -42.39
N SER A 2 -9.02 -18.48 -41.80
CA SER A 2 -10.30 -17.89 -42.19
C SER A 2 -10.04 -16.56 -42.88
N LYS A 3 -10.84 -16.24 -43.91
CA LYS A 3 -10.71 -15.00 -44.69
C LYS A 3 -11.52 -13.90 -44.01
N ALA A 4 -10.90 -12.74 -43.77
CA ALA A 4 -11.62 -11.58 -43.26
C ALA A 4 -12.33 -10.83 -44.40
N THR A 5 -13.52 -10.28 -44.12
CA THR A 5 -14.25 -9.44 -45.07
C THR A 5 -13.64 -8.04 -45.08
N ILE A 6 -13.11 -7.62 -46.24
CA ILE A 6 -12.55 -6.29 -46.42
C ILE A 6 -13.68 -5.33 -46.78
N ILE A 7 -13.96 -4.36 -45.92
CA ILE A 7 -15.01 -3.35 -46.15
C ILE A 7 -14.47 -2.22 -47.04
N ASN A 8 -13.25 -1.74 -46.76
CA ASN A 8 -12.55 -0.74 -47.56
C ASN A 8 -11.04 -0.92 -47.36
N ALA A 9 -10.27 -0.95 -48.44
CA ALA A 9 -8.82 -1.05 -48.41
C ALA A 9 -8.20 -0.43 -49.67
N PRO A 10 -6.92 0.00 -49.61
CA PRO A 10 -6.18 0.43 -50.80
C PRO A 10 -6.11 -0.67 -51.89
N PRO A 11 -5.95 -0.31 -53.17
CA PRO A 11 -6.00 -1.26 -54.30
C PRO A 11 -4.94 -2.37 -54.26
N PHE A 12 -3.89 -2.16 -53.47
CA PHE A 12 -2.78 -3.10 -53.34
C PHE A 12 -3.01 -4.17 -52.26
N VAL A 13 -4.10 -4.10 -51.49
CA VAL A 13 -4.46 -5.12 -50.48
C VAL A 13 -5.38 -6.15 -51.12
N ASP A 14 -4.93 -7.40 -51.25
CA ASP A 14 -5.68 -8.47 -51.91
C ASP A 14 -6.46 -9.32 -50.91
N THR A 15 -5.76 -9.90 -49.93
CA THR A 15 -6.36 -10.85 -48.99
C THR A 15 -5.84 -10.64 -47.57
N ILE A 16 -6.75 -10.65 -46.59
CA ILE A 16 -6.42 -10.67 -45.17
C ILE A 16 -6.82 -12.04 -44.60
N LEU A 17 -5.83 -12.80 -44.11
CA LEU A 17 -6.04 -14.08 -43.46
C LEU A 17 -5.82 -13.93 -41.96
N TYR A 18 -6.63 -14.61 -41.16
CA TYR A 18 -6.37 -14.73 -39.73
C TYR A 18 -6.25 -16.19 -39.30
N LYS A 19 -5.34 -16.43 -38.36
CA LYS A 19 -5.06 -17.75 -37.78
C LYS A 19 -5.17 -17.67 -36.27
N ASN A 20 -6.06 -18.47 -35.71
CA ASN A 20 -6.22 -18.72 -34.27
C ASN A 20 -6.31 -17.45 -33.39
N ASN A 21 -6.97 -16.39 -33.87
CA ASN A 21 -7.17 -15.11 -33.17
C ASN A 21 -5.88 -14.38 -32.72
N SER A 22 -4.70 -14.78 -33.22
CA SER A 22 -3.41 -14.27 -32.75
C SER A 22 -2.52 -13.74 -33.87
N ASN A 23 -2.64 -14.27 -35.09
CA ASN A 23 -1.88 -13.79 -36.25
C ASN A 23 -2.82 -13.31 -37.36
N VAL A 24 -2.56 -12.09 -37.85
CA VAL A 24 -3.19 -11.50 -39.03
C VAL A 24 -2.13 -11.40 -40.12
N GLU A 25 -2.36 -12.07 -41.24
CA GLU A 25 -1.48 -12.05 -42.41
C GLU A 25 -2.12 -11.20 -43.50
N LEU A 26 -1.35 -10.24 -44.02
CA LEU A 26 -1.75 -9.32 -45.08
C LEU A 26 -1.04 -9.70 -46.38
N TYR A 27 -1.82 -10.06 -47.41
CA TYR A 27 -1.30 -10.35 -48.74
C TYR A 27 -1.55 -9.13 -49.64
N THR A 28 -0.47 -8.62 -50.24
CA THR A 28 -0.51 -7.45 -51.12
C THR A 28 -0.20 -7.83 -52.57
N VAL A 29 -0.79 -7.11 -53.53
CA VAL A 29 -0.56 -7.27 -54.97
C VAL A 29 -0.07 -5.95 -55.54
N ASN A 30 1.05 -5.96 -56.26
CA ASN A 30 1.67 -4.78 -56.86
C ASN A 30 2.00 -3.64 -55.88
N ALA A 31 2.18 -3.94 -54.59
CA ALA A 31 2.66 -2.98 -53.59
C ALA A 31 4.20 -2.86 -53.64
N PRO A 32 4.77 -1.65 -53.72
CA PRO A 32 6.19 -1.44 -53.54
C PRO A 32 6.67 -1.90 -52.15
N SER A 33 7.75 -2.69 -52.10
CA SER A 33 8.31 -3.20 -50.85
C SER A 33 8.74 -2.10 -49.87
N ILE A 34 9.10 -0.92 -50.40
CA ILE A 34 9.54 0.25 -49.61
C ILE A 34 8.43 0.87 -48.77
N TRP A 35 7.15 0.65 -49.10
CA TRP A 35 6.02 1.25 -48.37
C TRP A 35 5.79 0.67 -46.98
N LEU A 36 6.34 -0.52 -46.70
CA LEU A 36 6.12 -1.25 -45.43
C LEU A 36 7.44 -1.59 -44.71
N LEU A 37 8.57 -1.10 -45.23
CA LEU A 37 9.91 -1.40 -44.71
C LEU A 37 10.23 -0.58 -43.44
N ASP A 38 9.72 0.65 -43.35
CA ASP A 38 10.04 1.60 -42.27
C ASP A 38 8.92 1.74 -41.22
N ASP A 39 7.73 1.20 -41.50
CA ASP A 39 6.57 1.26 -40.59
C ASP A 39 6.42 -0.02 -39.79
N VAL A 40 6.24 0.11 -38.47
CA VAL A 40 5.78 -1.00 -37.63
C VAL A 40 4.27 -1.14 -37.85
N PRO A 41 3.76 -2.28 -38.37
CA PRO A 41 2.34 -2.44 -38.62
C PRO A 41 1.54 -2.29 -37.32
N SER A 42 0.78 -1.21 -37.19
CA SER A 42 -0.12 -1.00 -36.05
C SER A 42 -1.57 -1.31 -36.47
N GLY A 43 -2.23 -2.21 -35.75
CA GLY A 43 -3.64 -2.49 -35.93
C GLY A 43 -4.48 -1.84 -34.83
N ARG A 44 -5.60 -1.23 -35.20
CA ARG A 44 -6.65 -0.83 -34.24
C ARG A 44 -7.82 -1.79 -34.38
N VAL A 45 -8.16 -2.47 -33.29
CA VAL A 45 -9.37 -3.30 -33.21
C VAL A 45 -10.46 -2.49 -32.54
N GLU A 46 -11.58 -2.32 -33.21
CA GLU A 46 -12.77 -1.67 -32.66
C GLU A 46 -13.80 -2.73 -32.29
N TYR A 47 -14.36 -2.61 -31.09
CA TYR A 47 -15.39 -3.51 -30.57
C TYR A 47 -16.72 -2.78 -30.56
N SER A 48 -17.78 -3.44 -31.02
CA SER A 48 -19.13 -2.89 -30.88
C SER A 48 -19.57 -2.85 -29.41
N PHE A 49 -20.49 -1.96 -29.06
CA PHE A 49 -20.98 -1.82 -27.68
C PHE A 49 -21.46 -3.17 -27.08
N ASN A 50 -22.20 -3.97 -27.85
CA ASN A 50 -22.71 -5.26 -27.39
C ASN A 50 -21.59 -6.29 -27.14
N GLN A 51 -20.50 -6.24 -27.91
CA GLN A 51 -19.34 -7.12 -27.72
C GLN A 51 -18.56 -6.73 -26.47
N VAL A 52 -18.37 -5.43 -26.23
CA VAL A 52 -17.76 -4.93 -25.00
C VAL A 52 -18.61 -5.33 -23.80
N LEU A 53 -19.93 -5.12 -23.86
CA LEU A 53 -20.84 -5.45 -22.77
C LEU A 53 -20.88 -6.96 -22.49
N GLY A 54 -20.88 -7.80 -23.54
CA GLY A 54 -20.89 -9.25 -23.41
C GLY A 54 -19.65 -9.82 -22.74
N ASN A 55 -18.48 -9.18 -22.91
CA ASN A 55 -17.19 -9.66 -22.41
C ASN A 55 -16.59 -8.77 -21.31
N ILE A 56 -17.36 -7.84 -20.73
CA ILE A 56 -16.82 -6.82 -19.80
C ILE A 56 -16.11 -7.43 -18.59
N PHE A 57 -16.57 -8.58 -18.11
CA PHE A 57 -15.99 -9.30 -16.98
C PHE A 57 -14.77 -10.14 -17.36
N GLN A 58 -14.62 -10.53 -18.63
CA GLN A 58 -13.51 -11.37 -19.08
C GLN A 58 -12.17 -10.67 -18.88
N ASN A 59 -12.11 -9.34 -19.09
CA ASN A 59 -10.92 -8.54 -18.82
C ASN A 59 -10.44 -8.66 -17.36
N TYR A 60 -11.36 -8.74 -16.40
CA TYR A 60 -11.00 -8.92 -14.99
C TYR A 60 -10.46 -10.33 -14.72
N VAL A 61 -11.05 -11.35 -15.35
CA VAL A 61 -10.58 -12.74 -15.23
C VAL A 61 -9.19 -12.90 -15.84
N ASP A 62 -8.98 -12.35 -17.03
CA ASP A 62 -7.70 -12.42 -17.74
C ASP A 62 -6.62 -11.65 -16.97
N ALA A 63 -6.94 -10.44 -16.49
CA ALA A 63 -6.03 -9.67 -15.64
C ALA A 63 -5.70 -10.41 -14.35
N TRP A 64 -6.70 -11.00 -13.67
CA TRP A 64 -6.51 -11.75 -12.45
C TRP A 64 -5.63 -12.99 -12.64
N ASN A 65 -5.71 -13.64 -13.80
CA ASN A 65 -4.89 -14.80 -14.15
C ASN A 65 -3.51 -14.44 -14.71
N GLY A 66 -3.25 -13.17 -15.04
CA GLY A 66 -1.96 -12.70 -15.57
C GLY A 66 -0.81 -12.70 -14.55
N ALA A 67 -1.13 -12.72 -13.25
CA ALA A 67 -0.16 -12.78 -12.16
C ALA A 67 -0.81 -13.43 -10.92
N PRO A 68 -0.06 -13.86 -9.89
CA PRO A 68 -0.63 -14.42 -8.67
C PRO A 68 -1.25 -13.34 -7.75
N PHE A 69 -2.24 -12.59 -8.25
CA PHE A 69 -2.88 -11.47 -7.56
C PHE A 69 -3.52 -11.85 -6.23
N SER A 70 -4.07 -13.07 -6.12
CA SER A 70 -4.57 -13.60 -4.84
C SER A 70 -3.50 -13.55 -3.75
N ARG A 71 -2.27 -13.95 -4.07
CA ARG A 71 -1.15 -13.93 -3.12
C ARG A 71 -0.74 -12.50 -2.79
N TYR A 72 -0.64 -11.63 -3.79
CA TYR A 72 -0.30 -10.22 -3.56
C TYR A 72 -1.33 -9.54 -2.65
N TYR A 73 -2.61 -9.77 -2.90
CA TYR A 73 -3.69 -9.19 -2.10
C TYR A 73 -3.65 -9.69 -0.65
N VAL A 74 -3.51 -11.00 -0.43
CA VAL A 74 -3.40 -11.57 0.92
C VAL A 74 -2.18 -11.02 1.65
N ASN A 75 -1.03 -10.91 0.97
CA ASN A 75 0.18 -10.34 1.54
C ASN A 75 -0.02 -8.88 1.96
N THR A 76 -0.60 -8.06 1.09
CA THR A 76 -0.88 -6.64 1.36
C THR A 76 -1.83 -6.48 2.54
N VAL A 77 -2.96 -7.22 2.55
CA VAL A 77 -3.92 -7.20 3.67
C VAL A 77 -3.24 -7.64 4.97
N PHE A 78 -2.46 -8.73 4.92
CA PHE A 78 -1.78 -9.28 6.09
C PHE A 78 -0.77 -8.29 6.67
N VAL A 79 0.14 -7.77 5.84
CA VAL A 79 1.19 -6.83 6.28
C VAL A 79 0.58 -5.53 6.79
N SER A 80 -0.37 -4.93 6.06
CA SER A 80 -1.00 -3.66 6.45
C SER A 80 -1.80 -3.78 7.76
N LEU A 81 -2.53 -4.88 7.95
CA LEU A 81 -3.29 -5.10 9.17
C LEU A 81 -2.37 -5.32 10.38
N ILE A 82 -1.36 -6.19 10.26
CA ILE A 82 -0.46 -6.52 11.37
C ILE A 82 0.37 -5.31 11.77
N THR A 83 0.94 -4.58 10.80
CA THR A 83 1.69 -3.35 11.08
C THR A 83 0.82 -2.30 11.77
N THR A 84 -0.42 -2.10 11.32
CA THR A 84 -1.35 -1.14 11.92
C THR A 84 -1.67 -1.49 13.36
N VAL A 85 -2.03 -2.76 13.63
CA VAL A 85 -2.37 -3.20 15.00
C VAL A 85 -1.18 -3.04 15.93
N LEU A 86 0.00 -3.49 15.52
CA LEU A 86 1.22 -3.38 16.33
C LEU A 86 1.62 -1.92 16.56
N GLU A 87 1.54 -1.08 15.52
CA GLU A 87 1.83 0.34 15.65
C GLU A 87 0.92 1.02 16.65
N ILE A 88 -0.39 0.76 16.59
CA ILE A 88 -1.34 1.35 17.55
C ILE A 88 -1.06 0.88 18.97
N ILE A 89 -0.68 -0.38 19.17
CA ILE A 89 -0.32 -0.90 20.48
C ILE A 89 0.92 -0.16 21.02
N PHE A 90 2.02 -0.15 20.27
CA PHE A 90 3.26 0.48 20.70
C PHE A 90 3.13 2.00 20.85
N ALA A 91 2.43 2.65 19.92
CA ALA A 91 2.17 4.08 19.97
C ALA A 91 1.32 4.46 21.18
N SER A 92 0.30 3.67 21.52
CA SER A 92 -0.52 3.88 22.73
C SER A 92 0.31 3.72 23.99
N MET A 93 1.19 2.71 24.06
CA MET A 93 2.09 2.51 25.21
C MET A 93 3.08 3.66 25.37
N ALA A 94 3.73 4.10 24.28
CA ALA A 94 4.66 5.21 24.32
C ALA A 94 3.94 6.54 24.64
N ALA A 95 2.79 6.81 24.02
CA ALA A 95 1.96 7.97 24.31
C ALA A 95 1.51 8.02 25.77
N PHE A 96 1.19 6.86 26.37
CA PHE A 96 0.85 6.76 27.79
C PHE A 96 2.04 7.16 28.68
N ALA A 97 3.22 6.63 28.39
CA ALA A 97 4.43 7.01 29.11
C ALA A 97 4.71 8.52 29.00
N PHE A 98 4.64 9.09 27.80
CA PHE A 98 4.87 10.51 27.55
C PHE A 98 3.73 11.44 27.98
N SER A 99 2.56 10.93 28.38
CA SER A 99 1.47 11.74 28.93
C SER A 99 1.37 11.61 30.45
N LYS A 100 1.22 10.38 30.99
CA LYS A 100 0.86 10.15 32.40
C LYS A 100 2.03 9.77 33.32
N LEU A 101 3.10 9.20 32.80
CA LEU A 101 4.27 8.85 33.62
C LEU A 101 5.21 10.04 33.77
N ASN A 102 5.84 10.16 34.94
CA ASN A 102 6.85 11.17 35.25
C ASN A 102 8.21 10.49 35.32
N PHE A 103 9.09 10.79 34.38
CA PHE A 103 10.45 10.28 34.35
C PHE A 103 11.41 11.36 33.85
N TRP A 104 12.68 11.24 34.25
CA TRP A 104 13.71 12.21 33.91
C TRP A 104 13.95 12.25 32.39
N GLY A 105 14.03 13.44 31.81
CA GLY A 105 14.27 13.62 30.37
C GLY A 105 13.05 13.45 29.45
N LYS A 106 11.84 13.22 29.99
CA LYS A 106 10.59 13.02 29.24
C LYS A 106 10.38 14.00 28.07
N ASN A 107 10.48 15.30 28.33
CA ASN A 107 10.26 16.32 27.30
C ASN A 107 11.39 16.36 26.26
N PHE A 108 12.64 16.15 26.69
CA PHE A 108 13.79 16.13 25.79
C PHE A 108 13.73 14.95 24.81
N ILE A 109 13.39 13.75 25.31
CA ILE A 109 13.23 12.56 24.47
C ILE A 109 12.06 12.77 23.50
N PHE A 110 10.94 13.33 23.96
CA PHE A 110 9.80 13.60 23.09
C PHE A 110 10.12 14.65 22.00
N MET A 111 10.88 15.70 22.34
CA MET A 111 11.35 16.67 21.35
C MET A 111 12.29 16.03 20.32
N THR A 112 13.15 15.11 20.75
CA THR A 112 14.02 14.35 19.84
C THR A 112 13.19 13.51 18.87
N PHE A 113 12.12 12.86 19.34
CA PHE A 113 11.20 12.15 18.46
C PHE A 113 10.60 13.10 17.41
N LEU A 114 10.10 14.27 17.81
CA LEU A 114 9.57 15.24 16.84
C LEU A 114 10.61 15.71 15.82
N ALA A 115 11.87 15.87 16.24
CA ALA A 115 12.95 16.23 15.33
C ALA A 115 13.19 15.16 14.25
N THR A 116 13.00 13.86 14.55
CA THR A 116 13.16 12.81 13.52
C THR A 116 12.07 12.86 12.45
N MET A 117 10.91 13.47 12.72
CA MET A 117 9.87 13.65 11.69
C MET A 117 10.26 14.68 10.61
N MET A 118 11.30 15.49 10.84
CA MET A 118 11.81 16.43 9.84
C MET A 118 12.71 15.74 8.81
N ILE A 119 13.12 14.49 9.07
CA ILE A 119 13.94 13.71 8.16
C ILE A 119 13.03 13.13 7.08
N PRO A 120 13.25 13.45 5.79
CA PRO A 120 12.49 12.84 4.70
C PRO A 120 12.80 11.34 4.61
N GLY A 121 11.76 10.52 4.53
CA GLY A 121 11.90 9.07 4.55
C GLY A 121 12.76 8.54 3.40
N GLU A 122 12.72 9.20 2.24
CA GLU A 122 13.42 8.78 1.02
C GLU A 122 14.93 8.72 1.23
N VAL A 123 15.46 9.56 2.12
CA VAL A 123 16.89 9.57 2.49
C VAL A 123 17.25 8.35 3.34
N LEU A 124 16.27 7.77 4.05
CA LEU A 124 16.46 6.59 4.89
C LEU A 124 16.39 5.28 4.12
N LEU A 125 15.95 5.27 2.85
CA LEU A 125 15.80 4.05 2.04
C LEU A 125 17.10 3.23 1.98
N VAL A 126 18.22 3.86 1.58
CA VAL A 126 19.51 3.16 1.44
C VAL A 126 20.04 2.68 2.79
N PRO A 127 20.12 3.53 3.85
CA PRO A 127 20.51 3.07 5.18
C PRO A 127 19.66 1.92 5.73
N ASN A 128 18.33 2.01 5.56
CA ASN A 128 17.42 0.99 6.04
C ASN A 128 17.62 -0.33 5.26
N TYR A 129 17.81 -0.26 3.94
CA TYR A 129 18.07 -1.45 3.12
C TYR A 129 19.36 -2.16 3.54
N ILE A 130 20.44 -1.40 3.78
CA ILE A 130 21.71 -1.94 4.29
C ILE A 130 21.48 -2.63 5.65
N THR A 131 20.66 -2.06 6.52
CA THR A 131 20.36 -2.61 7.85
C THR A 131 19.61 -3.94 7.73
N ILE A 132 18.56 -4.01 6.93
CA ILE A 132 17.79 -5.24 6.67
C ILE A 132 18.65 -6.31 5.99
N SER A 133 19.53 -5.91 5.08
CA SER A 133 20.49 -6.79 4.43
C SER A 133 21.46 -7.42 5.43
N LYS A 134 22.02 -6.61 6.35
CA LYS A 134 22.88 -7.11 7.43
C LYS A 134 22.15 -8.08 8.37
N PHE A 135 20.85 -7.87 8.59
CA PHE A 135 20.02 -8.82 9.36
C PHE A 135 19.60 -10.06 8.58
N SER A 136 19.91 -10.13 7.27
CA SER A 136 19.45 -11.21 6.39
C SER A 136 17.92 -11.34 6.36
N TRP A 137 17.21 -10.22 6.51
CA TRP A 137 15.74 -10.16 6.50
C TRP A 137 15.17 -9.88 5.10
N ILE A 138 16.03 -9.79 4.07
CA ILE A 138 15.61 -9.56 2.68
C ILE A 138 14.59 -10.63 2.26
N ASP A 139 13.58 -10.22 1.50
CA ASP A 139 12.50 -11.09 0.99
C ASP A 139 11.69 -11.80 2.10
N SER A 140 11.43 -11.10 3.20
CA SER A 140 10.65 -11.62 4.33
C SER A 140 9.58 -10.64 4.82
N TYR A 141 8.51 -11.18 5.44
CA TYR A 141 7.47 -10.34 6.06
C TYR A 141 8.00 -9.50 7.22
N TYR A 142 8.99 -9.98 7.97
CA TYR A 142 9.52 -9.25 9.11
C TYR A 142 10.23 -7.97 8.68
N ALA A 143 10.87 -7.93 7.51
CA ALA A 143 11.44 -6.72 6.94
C ALA A 143 10.39 -5.65 6.63
N LEU A 144 9.17 -6.06 6.29
CA LEU A 144 8.04 -5.15 6.05
C LEU A 144 7.32 -4.75 7.35
N ILE A 145 7.25 -5.67 8.32
CA ILE A 145 6.47 -5.46 9.54
C ILE A 145 7.27 -4.72 10.60
N VAL A 146 8.39 -5.30 11.06
CA VAL A 146 9.08 -4.87 12.30
C VAL A 146 9.56 -3.41 12.24
N PRO A 147 10.18 -2.93 11.15
CA PRO A 147 10.66 -1.54 11.08
C PRO A 147 9.50 -0.52 11.10
N TRP A 148 8.31 -0.94 10.69
CA TRP A 148 7.15 -0.09 10.51
C TRP A 148 6.14 -0.18 11.66
N VAL A 149 6.42 -0.93 12.74
CA VAL A 149 5.53 -0.95 13.91
C VAL A 149 5.73 0.24 14.86
N ILE A 150 6.69 1.13 14.59
CA ILE A 150 6.94 2.31 15.41
C ILE A 150 6.82 3.54 14.52
N SER A 151 5.91 4.44 14.89
CA SER A 151 5.71 5.71 14.21
C SER A 151 5.69 6.84 15.23
N VAL A 152 6.61 7.80 15.08
CA VAL A 152 6.61 9.00 15.91
C VAL A 152 5.32 9.80 15.73
N PHE A 153 4.80 9.88 14.51
CA PHE A 153 3.54 10.57 14.24
C PHE A 153 2.38 9.96 15.03
N ALA A 154 2.26 8.63 15.05
CA ALA A 154 1.22 7.95 15.81
C ALA A 154 1.39 8.18 17.32
N ILE A 155 2.62 8.12 17.83
CA ILE A 155 2.93 8.43 19.25
C ILE A 155 2.52 9.87 19.57
N PHE A 156 2.88 10.83 18.73
CA PHE A 156 2.52 12.23 18.91
C PHE A 156 1.00 12.41 18.92
N LEU A 157 0.30 11.90 17.91
CA LEU A 157 -1.15 12.04 17.77
C LEU A 157 -1.90 11.48 18.98
N ILE A 158 -1.59 10.24 19.37
CA ILE A 158 -2.23 9.58 20.51
C ILE A 158 -1.85 10.28 21.82
N ARG A 159 -0.61 10.76 21.96
CA ARG A 159 -0.19 11.52 23.14
C ARG A 159 -0.98 12.82 23.27
N GLN A 160 -1.20 13.56 22.18
CA GLN A 160 -2.00 14.79 22.26
C GLN A 160 -3.40 14.50 22.80
N GLN A 161 -4.04 13.42 22.34
CA GLN A 161 -5.33 13.01 22.89
C GLN A 161 -5.22 12.57 24.36
N PHE A 162 -4.21 11.80 24.73
CA PHE A 162 -4.02 11.34 26.11
C PHE A 162 -3.78 12.48 27.10
N MET A 163 -3.21 13.59 26.64
CA MET A 163 -2.99 14.80 27.45
C MET A 163 -4.30 15.56 27.75
N THR A 164 -5.36 15.39 26.95
CA THR A 164 -6.67 16.01 27.23
C THR A 164 -7.47 15.28 28.30
N VAL A 165 -7.13 14.01 28.57
CA VAL A 165 -7.76 13.21 29.62
C VAL A 165 -7.36 13.78 30.99
N PRO A 166 -8.33 14.14 31.87
CA PRO A 166 -8.03 14.71 33.19
C PRO A 166 -7.09 13.83 34.03
N ASN A 167 -6.22 14.45 34.83
CA ASN A 167 -5.33 13.72 35.74
C ASN A 167 -6.07 13.12 36.95
N GLU A 168 -7.21 13.68 37.33
CA GLU A 168 -8.07 13.18 38.41
C GLU A 168 -8.47 11.71 38.19
N LEU A 169 -8.73 11.30 36.95
CA LEU A 169 -9.03 9.91 36.61
C LEU A 169 -7.85 8.97 36.90
N TRP A 170 -6.63 9.47 36.68
CA TRP A 170 -5.41 8.71 36.94
C TRP A 170 -5.13 8.59 38.44
N ASP A 171 -5.35 9.67 39.19
CA ASP A 171 -5.16 9.67 40.65
C ASP A 171 -6.23 8.82 41.34
N ALA A 172 -7.50 8.90 40.91
CA ALA A 172 -8.57 8.02 41.39
C ALA A 172 -8.25 6.54 41.11
N ALA A 173 -7.81 6.20 39.89
CA ALA A 173 -7.45 4.83 39.55
C ALA A 173 -6.28 4.29 40.41
N LYS A 174 -5.33 5.14 40.82
CA LYS A 174 -4.27 4.74 41.76
C LYS A 174 -4.80 4.48 43.16
N ILE A 175 -5.73 5.29 43.64
CA ILE A 175 -6.40 5.09 44.94
C ILE A 175 -7.14 3.75 44.94
N ASP A 176 -7.78 3.40 43.82
CA ASP A 176 -8.46 2.10 43.61
C ASP A 176 -7.49 0.92 43.38
N GLY A 177 -6.16 1.15 43.46
CA GLY A 177 -5.15 0.10 43.28
C GLY A 177 -5.02 -0.41 41.84
N SER A 178 -5.51 0.35 40.85
CA SER A 178 -5.38 -0.01 39.44
C SER A 178 -3.93 0.06 38.97
N SER A 179 -3.47 -0.99 38.29
CA SER A 179 -2.14 -0.98 37.67
C SER A 179 -2.10 -0.02 36.48
N SER A 180 -0.93 0.55 36.20
CA SER A 180 -0.73 1.44 35.04
C SER A 180 -1.13 0.79 33.72
N TRP A 181 -0.81 -0.51 33.58
CA TRP A 181 -1.18 -1.31 32.42
C TRP A 181 -2.69 -1.46 32.28
N ARG A 182 -3.40 -1.76 33.38
CA ARG A 182 -4.85 -1.86 33.38
C ARG A 182 -5.47 -0.52 32.99
N PHE A 183 -5.07 0.57 33.63
CA PHE A 183 -5.60 1.90 33.35
C PHE A 183 -5.41 2.32 31.87
N LEU A 184 -4.27 2.01 31.26
CA LEU A 184 -4.04 2.26 29.84
C LEU A 184 -5.13 1.61 28.97
N TRP A 185 -5.34 0.30 29.12
CA TRP A 185 -6.22 -0.45 28.22
C TRP A 185 -7.70 -0.32 28.57
N THR A 186 -8.06 -0.11 29.84
CA THR A 186 -9.46 -0.05 30.28
C THR A 186 -10.01 1.37 30.39
N VAL A 187 -9.17 2.40 30.47
CA VAL A 187 -9.60 3.80 30.61
C VAL A 187 -9.05 4.67 29.49
N MET A 188 -7.73 4.77 29.34
CA MET A 188 -7.12 5.71 28.38
C MET A 188 -7.47 5.39 26.93
N VAL A 189 -7.32 4.12 26.52
CA VAL A 189 -7.60 3.68 25.14
C VAL A 189 -9.09 3.84 24.78
N PRO A 190 -10.07 3.39 25.60
CA PRO A 190 -11.48 3.62 25.33
C PRO A 190 -11.88 5.10 25.23
N LEU A 191 -11.36 5.96 26.11
CA LEU A 191 -11.64 7.40 26.08
C LEU A 191 -11.01 8.11 24.87
N SER A 192 -9.96 7.51 24.30
CA SER A 192 -9.19 8.08 23.19
C SER A 192 -9.44 7.40 21.85
N ARG A 193 -10.48 6.56 21.75
CA ARG A 193 -10.86 5.83 20.54
C ARG A 193 -10.87 6.70 19.27
N PRO A 194 -11.41 7.93 19.26
CA PRO A 194 -11.43 8.75 18.04
C PRO A 194 -10.02 8.99 17.48
N ALA A 195 -9.07 9.41 18.32
CA ALA A 195 -7.69 9.67 17.88
C ALA A 195 -6.95 8.38 17.48
N ILE A 196 -7.18 7.29 18.22
CA ILE A 196 -6.59 5.98 17.92
C ILE A 196 -7.08 5.44 16.57
N LEU A 197 -8.39 5.54 16.30
CA LEU A 197 -8.97 5.12 15.03
C LEU A 197 -8.44 5.96 13.86
N THR A 198 -8.30 7.28 14.05
CA THR A 198 -7.66 8.15 13.05
C THR A 198 -6.23 7.70 12.76
N GLY A 199 -5.43 7.47 13.80
CA GLY A 199 -4.06 6.95 13.65
C GLY A 199 -4.04 5.60 12.91
N ALA A 200 -4.95 4.70 13.26
CA ALA A 200 -5.03 3.37 12.66
C ALA A 200 -5.39 3.43 11.17
N LEU A 201 -6.35 4.29 10.80
CA LEU A 201 -6.75 4.51 9.41
C LEU A 201 -5.60 5.09 8.58
N LEU A 202 -4.93 6.13 9.10
CA LEU A 202 -3.78 6.74 8.42
C LEU A 202 -2.65 5.74 8.22
N LYS A 203 -2.35 4.92 9.23
CA LYS A 203 -1.34 3.87 9.14
C LYS A 203 -1.74 2.80 8.13
N PHE A 204 -2.97 2.31 8.18
CA PHE A 204 -3.45 1.27 7.27
C PHE A 204 -3.36 1.72 5.81
N VAL A 205 -3.86 2.93 5.50
CA VAL A 205 -3.79 3.51 4.15
C VAL A 205 -2.34 3.69 3.71
N GLY A 206 -1.47 4.17 4.61
CA GLY A 206 -0.04 4.31 4.33
C GLY A 206 0.61 2.97 3.99
N SER A 207 0.40 1.94 4.81
CA SER A 207 0.97 0.61 4.58
C SER A 207 0.36 -0.09 3.36
N TRP A 208 -0.91 0.15 3.06
CA TRP A 208 -1.59 -0.41 1.90
C TRP A 208 -1.05 0.17 0.59
N ASN A 209 -0.78 1.46 0.57
CA ASN A 209 -0.30 2.20 -0.61
C ASN A 209 1.23 2.19 -0.75
N ALA A 210 1.96 1.61 0.20
CA ALA A 210 3.41 1.62 0.20
C ALA A 210 3.97 0.79 -0.97
N PHE A 211 4.39 1.48 -2.03
CA PHE A 211 5.13 0.89 -3.15
C PHE A 211 6.64 0.91 -2.88
N LEU A 212 7.16 2.05 -2.43
CA LEU A 212 8.53 2.17 -1.95
C LEU A 212 8.60 1.79 -0.48
N TRP A 213 9.69 1.14 -0.08
CA TRP A 213 9.96 0.81 1.30
C TRP A 213 10.66 2.00 2.00
N VAL A 214 9.85 3.04 2.28
CA VAL A 214 10.23 4.35 2.81
C VAL A 214 9.40 4.68 4.05
#